data_AF-A0A521TUF5-F1
#
_entry.id   AF-A0A521TUF5-F1
#
_cell.length_a   1.000
_cell.length_b   1.000
_cell.length_c   1.000
_cell.angle_alpha   90.00
_cell.angle_beta   90.00
_cell.angle_gamma   90.00
#
_symmetry.space_group_name_H-M   'P 1'
#
loop_
_entity.id
_entity.type
_entity.pdbx_description
1 polymer ?
#
loop_
_entity_poly.entity_id
_entity_poly.type
_entity_poly.pdbx_seq_one_letter_code
_entity_poly.pdbx_strand_id
1 'polypeptide(L)'
;MIYTLDDAAVAVLQSYSRNRHTRPSAMFRKLRRMRQNQCFGDYPIVATLVHTVRGMGIQFNRGQLRNTLRYSTQLSDMSNRERKHLLDALESAN
;
A
#
# COMPACT_ATOMS: atom_id res chain seq x y z
N MET A 1 -12.28 -17.35 11.80
CA MET A 1 -11.27 -17.27 10.73
C MET A 1 -10.46 -16.01 11.02
N ILE A 2 -9.17 -16.15 11.32
CA ILE A 2 -8.29 -15.00 11.63
C ILE A 2 -7.78 -14.48 10.29
N TYR A 3 -8.12 -13.24 9.94
CA TYR A 3 -7.58 -12.59 8.75
C TYR A 3 -6.19 -12.03 9.08
N THR A 4 -5.21 -12.24 8.20
CA THR A 4 -3.87 -11.64 8.27
C THR A 4 -3.59 -10.85 6.99
N LEU A 5 -2.54 -10.01 7.01
CA LEU A 5 -2.09 -9.28 5.82
C LEU A 5 -1.10 -10.08 4.96
N ASP A 6 -0.83 -11.35 5.31
CA ASP A 6 0.11 -12.20 4.59
C ASP A 6 -0.35 -12.44 3.15
N ASP A 7 -1.65 -12.68 2.96
CA ASP A 7 -2.25 -12.83 1.63
C ASP A 7 -2.08 -11.57 0.77
N ALA A 8 -2.14 -10.39 1.40
CA ALA A 8 -1.92 -9.13 0.71
C ALA A 8 -0.45 -9.03 0.26
N ALA A 9 0.50 -9.39 1.12
CA ALA A 9 1.92 -9.45 0.78
C ALA A 9 2.18 -10.43 -0.37
N VAL A 10 1.63 -11.65 -0.31
CA VAL A 10 1.74 -12.66 -1.38
C VAL A 10 1.17 -12.13 -2.70
N ALA A 11 0.00 -11.49 -2.68
CA ALA A 11 -0.61 -10.92 -3.88
C ALA A 11 0.25 -9.81 -4.49
N VAL A 12 0.91 -8.99 -3.66
CA VAL A 12 1.86 -7.96 -4.09
C VAL A 12 3.08 -8.61 -4.73
N LEU A 13 3.72 -9.57 -4.05
CA LEU A 13 4.89 -10.30 -4.55
C LEU A 13 4.61 -10.91 -5.93
N GLN A 14 3.50 -11.63 -6.08
CA GLN A 14 3.10 -12.25 -7.35
C GLN A 14 2.87 -11.22 -8.46
N SER A 15 2.32 -10.06 -8.13
CA SER A 15 2.00 -9.04 -9.14
C SER A 15 3.27 -8.32 -9.60
N TYR A 16 4.16 -7.97 -8.67
CA TYR A 16 5.42 -7.27 -8.96
C TYR A 16 6.51 -8.20 -9.51
N SER A 17 6.47 -9.51 -9.24
CA SER A 17 7.38 -10.46 -9.87
C SER A 17 7.06 -10.67 -11.34
N ARG A 18 5.78 -10.66 -11.71
CA ARG A 18 5.32 -10.75 -13.11
C ARG A 18 5.53 -9.43 -13.86
N ASN A 19 5.30 -8.30 -13.20
CA ASN A 19 5.47 -6.98 -13.78
C ASN A 19 5.98 -5.98 -12.73
N ARG A 20 7.28 -5.69 -12.77
CA ARG A 20 7.93 -4.74 -11.85
C ARG A 20 7.45 -3.30 -12.01
N HIS A 21 6.80 -2.96 -13.13
CA HIS A 21 6.22 -1.64 -13.41
C HIS A 21 4.76 -1.52 -12.99
N THR A 22 4.23 -2.50 -12.25
CA THR A 22 2.87 -2.44 -11.68
C THR A 22 2.68 -1.14 -10.90
N ARG A 23 1.59 -0.41 -11.21
CA ARG A 23 1.29 0.87 -10.57
C ARG A 23 0.83 0.63 -9.13
N PRO A 24 1.49 1.23 -8.13
CA PRO A 24 1.09 1.17 -6.72
C PRO A 24 -0.40 1.38 -6.43
N SER A 25 -0.97 2.43 -7.00
CA SER A 25 -2.39 2.77 -6.80
C SER A 25 -3.35 1.75 -7.42
N ALA A 26 -2.92 1.04 -8.47
CA ALA A 26 -3.69 -0.06 -9.01
C ALA A 26 -3.63 -1.28 -8.09
N MET A 27 -2.44 -1.59 -7.56
CA MET A 27 -2.26 -2.70 -6.62
C MET A 27 -3.03 -2.46 -5.32
N PHE A 28 -2.96 -1.27 -4.73
CA PHE A 28 -3.74 -0.92 -3.53
C PHE A 28 -5.25 -1.12 -3.74
N ARG A 29 -5.80 -0.60 -4.85
CA ARG A 29 -7.22 -0.79 -5.16
C ARG A 29 -7.59 -2.27 -5.34
N LYS A 30 -6.70 -3.07 -5.94
CA LYS A 30 -6.89 -4.52 -6.03
C LYS A 30 -6.94 -5.17 -4.64
N LEU A 31 -5.99 -4.84 -3.77
CA LEU A 31 -5.94 -5.34 -2.39
C LEU A 31 -7.20 -4.96 -1.62
N ARG A 32 -7.71 -3.72 -1.74
CA ARG A 32 -8.94 -3.28 -1.05
C ARG A 32 -10.21 -3.99 -1.52
N ARG A 33 -10.23 -4.50 -2.74
CA ARG A 33 -11.37 -5.28 -3.25
C ARG A 33 -11.38 -6.72 -2.73
N MET A 34 -10.27 -7.21 -2.20
CA MET A 34 -10.20 -8.56 -1.64
C MET A 34 -10.98 -8.62 -0.33
N ARG A 35 -11.90 -9.59 -0.23
CA ARG A 35 -12.81 -9.72 0.91
C ARG A 35 -12.06 -9.83 2.24
N GLN A 36 -10.96 -10.60 2.30
CA GLN A 36 -10.15 -10.71 3.53
C GLN A 36 -9.56 -9.38 3.99
N ASN A 37 -9.27 -8.47 3.07
CA ASN A 37 -8.62 -7.21 3.38
C ASN A 37 -9.59 -6.11 3.80
N GLN A 38 -10.90 -6.31 3.63
CA GLN A 38 -11.91 -5.30 3.98
C GLN A 38 -12.03 -5.10 5.49
N CYS A 39 -11.62 -6.08 6.30
CA CYS A 39 -11.60 -5.95 7.77
C CYS A 39 -10.45 -5.07 8.30
N PHE A 40 -9.45 -4.75 7.47
CA PHE A 40 -8.35 -3.86 7.83
C PHE A 40 -8.62 -2.43 7.33
N GLY A 41 -8.06 -1.47 8.06
CA GLY A 41 -7.97 -0.09 7.60
C GLY A 41 -7.07 0.06 6.36
N ASP A 42 -7.15 1.22 5.72
CA ASP A 42 -6.39 1.50 4.50
C ASP A 42 -4.87 1.57 4.77
N TYR A 43 -4.46 2.13 5.93
CA TYR A 43 -3.05 2.28 6.27
C TYR A 43 -2.30 0.94 6.36
N PRO A 44 -2.75 -0.08 7.11
CA PRO A 44 -2.08 -1.38 7.13
C PRO A 44 -1.89 -1.98 5.73
N ILE A 45 -2.88 -1.82 4.84
CA ILE A 45 -2.81 -2.36 3.48
C ILE A 45 -1.79 -1.60 2.62
N VAL A 46 -1.75 -0.26 2.74
CA VAL A 46 -0.73 0.56 2.08
C VAL A 46 0.66 0.23 2.62
N ALA A 47 0.81 0.11 3.94
CA ALA A 47 2.08 -0.25 4.57
C ALA A 47 2.57 -1.61 4.06
N THR A 48 1.73 -2.65 4.08
CA THR A 48 2.09 -3.98 3.53
C THR A 48 2.52 -3.88 2.08
N LEU A 49 1.80 -3.13 1.24
CA LEU A 49 2.19 -2.90 -0.15
C LEU A 49 3.58 -2.26 -0.26
N VAL A 50 3.82 -1.18 0.48
CA VAL A 50 5.09 -0.44 0.43
C VAL A 50 6.25 -1.29 0.92
N HIS A 51 6.11 -1.94 2.06
CA HIS A 51 7.12 -2.83 2.63
C HIS A 51 7.45 -3.98 1.69
N THR A 52 6.43 -4.66 1.17
CA THR A 52 6.65 -5.80 0.27
C THR A 52 7.37 -5.38 -1.00
N VAL A 53 6.97 -4.27 -1.63
CA VAL A 53 7.61 -3.79 -2.87
C VAL A 53 9.04 -3.31 -2.63
N ARG A 54 9.30 -2.63 -1.51
CA ARG A 54 10.66 -2.23 -1.12
C ARG A 54 11.55 -3.42 -0.80
N GLY A 55 11.02 -4.45 -0.14
CA GLY A 55 11.72 -5.72 0.10
C GLY A 55 12.14 -6.43 -1.19
N MET A 56 11.46 -6.17 -2.31
CA MET A 56 11.84 -6.67 -3.64
C MET A 56 12.91 -5.79 -4.35
N GLY A 57 13.42 -4.76 -3.68
CA GLY A 57 14.36 -3.78 -4.23
C GLY A 57 13.73 -2.79 -5.21
N ILE A 58 12.40 -2.69 -5.25
CA ILE A 58 11.69 -1.78 -6.15
C ILE A 58 11.44 -0.46 -5.43
N GLN A 59 12.00 0.63 -5.99
CA GLN A 59 11.85 1.94 -5.40
C GLN A 59 10.43 2.47 -5.57
N PHE A 60 9.90 3.02 -4.48
CA PHE A 60 8.60 3.67 -4.41
C PHE A 60 8.82 5.16 -4.20
N ASN A 61 8.46 5.99 -5.19
CA ASN A 61 8.64 7.43 -5.06
C ASN A 61 7.46 8.09 -4.33
N ARG A 62 7.70 9.28 -3.73
CA ARG A 62 6.66 10.03 -3.00
C ARG A 62 5.43 10.36 -3.83
N GLY A 63 5.61 10.59 -5.13
CA GLY A 63 4.51 10.86 -6.06
C GLY A 63 3.56 9.66 -6.19
N GLN A 64 4.12 8.45 -6.30
CA GLN A 64 3.37 7.19 -6.36
C GLN A 64 2.66 6.90 -5.03
N LEU A 65 3.32 7.13 -3.89
CA LEU A 65 2.69 7.00 -2.57
C LEU A 65 1.52 7.97 -2.44
N ARG A 66 1.74 9.26 -2.71
CA ARG A 66 0.69 10.29 -2.65
C ARG A 66 -0.48 9.93 -3.56
N ASN A 67 -0.22 9.47 -4.78
CA ASN A 67 -1.27 9.04 -5.69
C ASN A 67 -2.02 7.81 -5.16
N THR A 68 -1.34 6.88 -4.49
CA THR A 68 -1.96 5.70 -3.87
C THR A 68 -2.90 6.09 -2.74
N LEU A 69 -2.47 7.02 -1.87
CA LEU A 69 -3.28 7.54 -0.75
C LEU A 69 -4.55 8.25 -1.23
N ARG A 70 -4.56 8.87 -2.42
CA ARG A 70 -5.77 9.48 -2.98
C ARG A 70 -6.90 8.48 -3.25
N TYR A 71 -6.59 7.20 -3.42
CA TYR A 71 -7.60 6.15 -3.63
C TYR A 71 -8.06 5.48 -2.33
N SER A 72 -7.52 5.90 -1.18
CA SER A 72 -7.95 5.45 0.13
C SER A 72 -9.08 6.37 0.61
N THR A 73 -10.22 5.79 0.97
CA THR A 73 -11.35 6.55 1.51
C THR A 73 -11.10 7.02 2.94
N GLN A 74 -10.22 6.34 3.69
CA GLN A 74 -9.86 6.74 5.05
C GLN A 74 -8.74 7.78 5.09
N LEU A 75 -7.86 7.79 4.09
CA LEU A 75 -6.65 8.64 4.08
C LEU A 75 -6.76 9.79 3.07
N SER A 76 -7.82 9.86 2.26
CA SER A 76 -8.05 10.94 1.29
C SER A 76 -8.22 12.29 1.97
N ASP A 77 -8.97 12.31 3.07
CA ASP A 77 -9.46 13.54 3.71
C ASP A 77 -8.47 14.11 4.74
N MET A 78 -7.31 13.48 4.88
CA MET A 78 -6.23 13.95 5.74
C MET A 78 -5.72 15.32 5.31
N SER A 79 -5.45 16.18 6.29
CA SER A 79 -4.78 17.45 6.07
C SER A 79 -3.40 17.24 5.44
N ASN A 80 -2.86 18.29 4.81
CA ASN A 80 -1.51 18.23 4.23
C ASN A 80 -0.43 17.87 5.25
N ARG A 81 -0.60 18.29 6.51
CA ARG A 81 0.33 17.98 7.61
C ARG A 81 0.27 16.49 7.98
N GLU A 82 -0.92 15.95 8.19
CA GLU A 82 -1.10 14.54 8.53
C GLU A 82 -0.64 13.63 7.39
N ARG A 83 -0.97 14.01 6.14
CA ARG A 83 -0.50 13.29 4.95
C ARG A 83 1.02 13.30 4.85
N LYS A 84 1.68 14.42 5.19
CA LYS A 84 3.14 14.50 5.22
C LYS A 84 3.71 13.52 6.25
N HIS A 85 3.20 13.54 7.48
CA HIS A 85 3.61 12.61 8.54
C HIS A 85 3.42 11.14 8.13
N LEU A 86 2.29 10.81 7.49
CA LEU A 86 2.02 9.44 7.04
C LEU A 86 2.96 9.00 5.92
N LEU A 87 3.26 9.89 4.97
CA LEU A 87 4.27 9.63 3.93
C LEU A 87 5.66 9.46 4.54
N ASP A 88 6.04 10.29 5.50
CA ASP A 88 7.33 10.18 6.19
C ASP A 88 7.42 8.84 6.97
N ALA A 89 6.34 8.42 7.63
CA ALA A 89 6.28 7.13 8.33
C ALA A 89 6.38 5.93 7.37
N LEU A 90 5.72 5.99 6.21
CA LEU A 90 5.85 4.96 5.17
C LEU A 90 7.24 4.95 4.52
N GLU A 91 7.98 6.06 4.60
CA GLU A 91 9.35 6.13 4.10
C GLU A 91 10.39 5.64 5.11
N SER A 92 10.20 5.93 6.39
CA SER A 92 11.14 5.57 7.46
C SER A 92 10.98 4.13 7.94
N ALA A 93 9.85 3.49 7.64
CA ALA A 93 9.63 2.09 7.94
C ALA A 93 10.47 1.23 6.96
N ASN A 94 11.71 0.95 7.36
CA ASN A 94 12.63 -0.02 6.75
C ASN A 94 12.55 -1.33 7.52
#